data_AF-A0A3A5MFD6-F1
#
_entry.id   AF-A0A3A5MFD6-F1
#
_cell.length_a   1.000
_cell.length_b   1.000
_cell.length_c   1.000
_cell.angle_alpha   90.00
_cell.angle_beta   90.00
_cell.angle_gamma   90.00
#
_symmetry.space_group_name_H-M   'P 1'
#
loop_
_entity.id
_entity.type
_entity.pdbx_description
1 polymer ?
#
loop_
_entity_poly.entity_id
_entity_poly.type
_entity_poly.pdbx_seq_one_letter_code
_entity_poly.pdbx_strand_id
1 'polypeptide(L)'
;MSTIRRAEQVNRKCYCMDPISTLRAFGGVARSNALIRAGVSPDQLKQALDQQEVSRPMRGVYRLTEYDSDLYAATCAHAEIACISAARRLGLWVFRNPSLIHASVNHGRGLDARFRVHRSEEPLTPLLICLQSARCLPELDALCIVESAVVLKHVALDPLRRAVEGQRDARLRTMVGLVDPHSQSIIETIARYHLRTAGFSTQSQVHVPGVGRLDLSSTAYSVSKRTGGSTTVTGASSRRTADAGTCSRCAASPSSA
;
A
#
# COMPACT_ATOMS: atom_id res chain seq x y z
N MET A 1 61.79 27.75 -14.67
CA MET A 1 60.92 27.58 -13.47
C MET A 1 59.48 27.62 -13.96
N SER A 2 58.92 26.47 -14.32
CA SER A 2 58.10 25.61 -13.42
C SER A 2 56.70 26.22 -13.25
N THR A 3 55.56 25.56 -13.46
CA THR A 3 55.30 24.12 -13.56
C THR A 3 53.88 23.96 -14.11
N ILE A 4 53.73 23.00 -15.03
CA ILE A 4 52.58 22.13 -15.25
C ILE A 4 51.44 22.27 -14.20
N ARG A 5 50.24 22.61 -14.65
CA ARG A 5 48.97 22.10 -14.06
C ARG A 5 48.16 21.40 -15.13
N ARG A 6 48.60 20.16 -15.39
CA ARG A 6 47.81 19.06 -15.94
C ARG A 6 47.02 18.48 -14.77
N ALA A 7 45.84 17.93 -15.11
CA ALA A 7 44.95 17.16 -14.24
C ALA A 7 44.08 17.96 -13.27
N GLU A 8 42.86 18.26 -13.71
CA GLU A 8 41.65 17.81 -13.02
C GLU A 8 40.47 17.88 -13.99
N GLN A 9 40.58 17.02 -15.00
CA GLN A 9 39.46 16.57 -15.79
C GLN A 9 38.60 15.74 -14.83
N VAL A 10 37.74 16.43 -14.06
CA VAL A 10 36.74 15.81 -13.21
C VAL A 10 35.89 14.94 -14.12
N ASN A 11 36.15 13.65 -14.02
CA ASN A 11 35.51 12.56 -14.72
C ASN A 11 34.01 12.59 -14.38
N ARG A 12 33.23 13.42 -15.08
CA ARG A 12 31.79 13.24 -15.19
C ARG A 12 31.58 11.99 -16.03
N LYS A 13 31.74 10.82 -15.41
CA LYS A 13 31.05 9.62 -15.86
C LYS A 13 29.57 10.02 -15.88
N CYS A 14 29.04 10.28 -17.06
CA CYS A 14 27.62 10.16 -17.31
C CYS A 14 27.28 8.74 -16.85
N TYR A 15 26.67 8.61 -15.67
CA TYR A 15 26.08 7.35 -15.23
C TYR A 15 24.90 7.10 -16.17
N CYS A 16 25.20 6.57 -17.36
CA CYS A 16 24.21 5.89 -18.17
C CYS A 16 23.75 4.70 -17.33
N MET A 17 22.48 4.72 -16.93
CA MET A 17 21.92 3.64 -16.16
C MET A 17 21.90 2.37 -17.03
N ASP A 18 22.19 1.24 -16.42
CA ASP A 18 22.13 -0.05 -17.10
C ASP A 18 20.65 -0.43 -17.35
N PRO A 19 20.28 -0.92 -18.56
CA PRO A 19 18.91 -1.30 -18.89
C PRO A 19 18.32 -2.34 -17.93
N ILE A 20 19.13 -3.30 -17.48
CA ILE A 20 18.64 -4.41 -16.65
C ILE A 20 18.29 -3.93 -15.24
N SER A 21 19.21 -3.20 -14.59
CA SER A 21 18.99 -2.58 -13.28
C SER A 21 17.81 -1.60 -13.31
N THR A 22 17.68 -0.81 -14.38
CA THR A 22 16.53 0.09 -14.56
C THR A 22 15.22 -0.69 -14.68
N LEU A 23 15.20 -1.75 -15.49
CA LEU A 23 14.02 -2.62 -15.60
C LEU A 23 13.68 -3.28 -14.26
N ARG A 24 14.66 -3.80 -13.51
CA ARG A 24 14.44 -4.35 -12.17
C ARG A 24 13.82 -3.32 -11.24
N ALA A 25 14.34 -2.09 -11.23
CA ALA A 25 13.79 -0.99 -10.43
C ALA A 25 12.33 -0.66 -10.79
N PHE A 26 11.93 -0.87 -12.04
CA PHE A 26 10.55 -0.71 -12.48
C PHE A 26 9.66 -1.93 -12.26
N GLY A 27 10.17 -3.06 -11.77
CA GLY A 27 9.40 -4.31 -11.59
C GLY A 27 9.50 -5.28 -12.76
N GLY A 28 10.60 -5.20 -13.51
CA GLY A 28 10.95 -6.09 -14.61
C GLY A 28 10.32 -5.75 -15.96
N VAL A 29 9.44 -4.75 -16.05
CA VAL A 29 8.80 -4.29 -17.30
C VAL A 29 8.78 -2.78 -17.39
N ALA A 30 9.04 -2.22 -18.58
CA ALA A 30 8.85 -0.80 -18.85
C ALA A 30 8.66 -0.50 -20.34
N ARG A 31 8.12 0.69 -20.64
CA ARG A 31 8.10 1.24 -22.00
C ARG A 31 9.43 1.90 -22.36
N SER A 32 9.76 1.93 -23.66
CA SER A 32 10.93 2.63 -24.19
C SER A 32 11.10 4.04 -23.62
N ASN A 33 10.03 4.84 -23.62
CA ASN A 33 10.09 6.23 -23.16
C ASN A 33 10.35 6.35 -21.66
N ALA A 34 9.96 5.35 -20.86
CA ALA A 34 10.28 5.33 -19.44
C ALA A 34 11.77 5.03 -19.21
N LEU A 35 12.31 4.04 -19.93
CA LEU A 35 13.73 3.67 -19.88
C LEU A 35 14.65 4.81 -20.35
N ILE A 36 14.27 5.47 -21.45
CA ILE A 36 15.03 6.61 -21.99
C ILE A 36 15.02 7.79 -21.01
N ARG A 37 13.87 8.12 -20.40
CA ARG A 37 13.79 9.15 -19.36
C ARG A 37 14.60 8.80 -18.11
N ALA A 38 14.80 7.53 -17.83
CA ALA A 38 15.65 7.05 -16.75
C ALA A 38 17.15 7.05 -17.10
N GLY A 39 17.52 7.46 -18.33
CA GLY A 39 18.91 7.58 -18.77
C GLY A 39 19.47 6.34 -19.49
N VAL A 40 18.62 5.38 -19.86
CA VAL A 40 19.03 4.22 -20.67
C VAL A 40 19.03 4.61 -22.14
N SER A 41 20.16 4.44 -22.82
CA SER A 41 20.28 4.78 -24.24
C SER A 41 19.63 3.73 -25.16
N PRO A 42 19.21 4.11 -26.38
CA PRO A 42 18.74 3.16 -27.39
C PRO A 42 19.77 2.07 -27.72
N ASP A 43 21.06 2.40 -27.73
CA ASP A 43 22.14 1.46 -28.01
C ASP A 43 22.30 0.42 -26.90
N GLN A 44 22.17 0.84 -25.63
CA GLN A 44 22.17 -0.08 -24.50
C GLN A 44 20.98 -1.06 -24.56
N LEU A 45 19.79 -0.58 -24.95
CA LEU A 45 18.63 -1.45 -25.13
C LEU A 45 18.83 -2.43 -26.28
N LYS A 46 19.43 -1.99 -27.39
CA LYS A 46 19.75 -2.86 -28.51
C LYS A 46 20.74 -3.94 -28.10
N GLN A 47 21.82 -3.56 -27.41
CA GLN A 47 22.82 -4.50 -26.91
C GLN A 47 22.20 -5.55 -25.98
N ALA A 48 21.35 -5.13 -25.02
CA ALA A 48 20.69 -6.05 -24.09
C ALA A 48 19.68 -7.00 -24.79
N LEU A 49 19.07 -6.56 -25.90
CA LEU A 49 18.24 -7.44 -26.75
C LEU A 49 19.10 -8.45 -27.52
N ASP A 50 20.20 -8.01 -28.12
CA ASP A 50 21.13 -8.85 -28.88
C ASP A 50 21.77 -9.93 -27.98
N GLN A 51 22.01 -9.60 -26.70
CA GLN A 51 22.50 -10.50 -25.67
C GLN A 51 21.41 -11.35 -25.00
N GLN A 52 20.13 -11.18 -25.37
CA GLN A 52 18.97 -11.90 -24.83
C GLN A 52 18.74 -11.71 -23.31
N GLU A 53 19.35 -10.70 -22.70
CA GLU A 53 19.14 -10.37 -21.28
C GLU A 53 17.80 -9.65 -21.04
N VAL A 54 17.32 -8.97 -22.09
CA VAL A 54 16.02 -8.29 -22.13
C VAL A 54 15.25 -8.83 -23.34
N SER A 55 13.92 -8.90 -23.24
CA SER A 55 13.04 -9.22 -24.36
C SER A 55 12.10 -8.07 -24.69
N ARG A 56 11.69 -7.99 -25.96
CA ARG A 56 10.72 -6.99 -26.47
C ARG A 56 9.49 -7.67 -27.08
N PRO A 57 8.57 -8.24 -26.27
CA PRO A 57 7.43 -9.00 -26.78
C PRO A 57 6.40 -8.14 -27.53
N MET A 58 6.36 -6.84 -27.25
CA MET A 58 5.49 -5.87 -27.92
C MET A 58 6.30 -4.62 -28.30
N ARG A 59 5.95 -3.97 -29.41
CA ARG A 59 6.61 -2.75 -29.85
C ARG A 59 6.66 -1.71 -28.71
N GLY A 60 7.87 -1.34 -28.32
CA GLY A 60 8.12 -0.33 -27.30
C GLY A 60 7.91 -0.80 -25.85
N VAL A 61 7.68 -2.08 -25.60
CA VAL A 61 7.60 -2.68 -24.26
C VAL A 61 8.76 -3.65 -24.09
N TYR A 62 9.58 -3.42 -23.08
CA TYR A 62 10.75 -4.22 -22.73
C TYR A 62 10.50 -4.90 -21.40
N ARG A 63 10.97 -6.14 -21.26
CA ARG A 63 10.86 -6.90 -20.02
C ARG A 63 12.07 -7.80 -19.77
N LEU A 64 12.31 -8.11 -18.50
CA LEU A 64 13.20 -9.19 -18.06
C LEU A 64 12.50 -10.55 -18.11
N THR A 65 13.25 -11.62 -17.87
CA THR A 65 12.71 -12.99 -17.70
C THR A 65 11.82 -13.08 -16.46
N GLU A 66 12.28 -12.48 -15.36
CA GLU A 66 11.50 -12.32 -14.13
C GLU A 66 10.84 -10.94 -14.12
N TYR A 67 9.50 -10.92 -14.15
CA TYR A 67 8.73 -9.68 -14.22
C TYR A 67 7.39 -9.81 -13.51
N ASP A 68 6.82 -8.67 -13.10
CA ASP A 68 5.47 -8.60 -12.56
C ASP A 68 4.44 -8.72 -13.69
N SER A 69 3.59 -9.75 -13.65
CA SER A 69 2.58 -10.04 -14.68
C SER A 69 1.50 -8.97 -14.78
N ASP A 70 1.10 -8.36 -13.65
CA ASP A 70 0.09 -7.32 -13.61
C ASP A 70 0.65 -6.03 -14.20
N LEU A 71 1.91 -5.72 -13.88
CA LEU A 71 2.61 -4.58 -14.48
C LEU A 71 2.80 -4.76 -15.99
N TYR A 72 3.19 -5.96 -16.44
CA TYR A 72 3.29 -6.26 -17.87
C TYR A 72 1.96 -6.05 -18.57
N ALA A 73 0.90 -6.62 -17.99
CA ALA A 73 -0.47 -6.47 -18.42
C ALA A 73 -0.88 -4.99 -18.61
N ALA A 74 -0.69 -4.17 -17.58
CA ALA A 74 -1.01 -2.74 -17.63
C ALA A 74 -0.14 -1.97 -18.63
N THR A 75 1.16 -2.27 -18.69
CA THR A 75 2.12 -1.62 -19.60
C THR A 75 1.76 -1.85 -21.07
N CYS A 76 1.38 -3.09 -21.42
CA CYS A 76 0.88 -3.44 -22.75
C CYS A 76 -0.44 -2.75 -23.07
N ALA A 77 -1.32 -2.58 -22.06
CA ALA A 77 -2.59 -1.87 -22.19
C ALA A 77 -2.45 -0.33 -22.19
N HIS A 78 -1.22 0.20 -22.16
CA HIS A 78 -0.96 1.64 -22.02
C HIS A 78 -1.61 2.26 -20.77
N ALA A 79 -1.74 1.47 -19.71
CA ALA A 79 -2.31 1.87 -18.43
C ALA A 79 -1.24 1.84 -17.33
N GLU A 80 -1.44 2.66 -16.31
CA GLU A 80 -0.59 2.68 -15.11
C GLU A 80 -1.21 1.83 -14.00
N ILE A 81 -0.44 1.02 -13.29
CA ILE A 81 -0.96 0.24 -12.15
C ILE A 81 -1.44 1.18 -11.05
N ALA A 82 -2.64 0.94 -10.54
CA ALA A 82 -3.39 1.88 -9.70
C ALA A 82 -4.05 1.23 -8.48
N CYS A 83 -4.63 2.05 -7.59
CA CYS A 83 -5.45 1.60 -6.46
C CYS A 83 -4.79 0.43 -5.68
N ILE A 84 -5.52 -0.66 -5.42
CA ILE A 84 -5.04 -1.82 -4.66
C ILE A 84 -3.86 -2.55 -5.33
N SER A 85 -3.80 -2.58 -6.66
CA SER A 85 -2.67 -3.17 -7.38
C SER A 85 -1.39 -2.33 -7.18
N ALA A 86 -1.51 -0.99 -7.16
CA ALA A 86 -0.40 -0.12 -6.82
C ALA A 86 -0.04 -0.18 -5.33
N ALA A 87 -1.05 -0.24 -4.45
CA ALA A 87 -0.86 -0.38 -3.02
C ALA A 87 -0.03 -1.63 -2.67
N ARG A 88 -0.33 -2.77 -3.30
CA ARG A 88 0.46 -4.00 -3.14
C ARG A 88 1.92 -3.82 -3.55
N ARG A 89 2.17 -3.12 -4.67
CA ARG A 89 3.54 -2.84 -5.15
C ARG A 89 4.31 -1.88 -4.24
N LEU A 90 3.62 -0.98 -3.56
CA LEU A 90 4.19 -0.09 -2.55
C LEU A 90 4.40 -0.78 -1.19
N GLY A 91 4.05 -2.06 -1.04
CA GLY A 91 4.14 -2.77 0.23
C GLY A 91 3.11 -2.30 1.28
N LEU A 92 2.03 -1.64 0.84
CA LEU A 92 0.93 -1.25 1.71
C LEU A 92 0.14 -2.47 2.16
N TRP A 93 -0.57 -2.33 3.28
CA TRP A 93 -1.33 -3.42 3.88
C TRP A 93 -2.58 -3.73 3.05
N VAL A 94 -2.54 -4.86 2.34
CA VAL A 94 -3.67 -5.39 1.55
C VAL A 94 -4.31 -6.54 2.32
N PHE A 95 -5.55 -6.33 2.77
CA PHE A 95 -6.28 -7.36 3.54
C PHE A 95 -6.77 -8.51 2.65
N ARG A 96 -7.42 -8.17 1.54
CA ARG A 96 -7.91 -9.14 0.55
C ARG A 96 -7.30 -8.84 -0.81
N ASN A 97 -6.74 -9.86 -1.45
CA ASN A 97 -6.15 -9.70 -2.77
C ASN A 97 -7.21 -9.32 -3.81
N PRO A 98 -6.90 -8.41 -4.75
CA PRO A 98 -7.83 -8.05 -5.80
C PRO A 98 -7.98 -9.20 -6.81
N SER A 99 -9.20 -9.39 -7.30
CA SER A 99 -9.49 -10.34 -8.38
C SER A 99 -9.22 -9.77 -9.78
N LEU A 100 -9.11 -8.45 -9.89
CA LEU A 100 -8.87 -7.72 -11.14
C LEU A 100 -7.57 -6.90 -11.00
N ILE A 101 -6.95 -6.57 -12.13
CA ILE A 101 -5.83 -5.63 -12.16
C ILE A 101 -6.41 -4.22 -12.09
N HIS A 102 -6.11 -3.48 -11.03
CA HIS A 102 -6.52 -2.08 -10.93
C HIS A 102 -5.52 -1.21 -11.69
N ALA A 103 -6.01 -0.45 -12.65
CA ALA A 103 -5.18 0.40 -13.50
C ALA A 103 -5.82 1.77 -13.74
N SER A 104 -5.00 2.78 -14.03
CA SER A 104 -5.39 4.16 -14.32
C SER A 104 -5.04 4.53 -15.75
N VAL A 105 -5.90 5.32 -16.40
CA VAL A 105 -5.71 5.84 -17.77
C VAL A 105 -6.09 7.33 -17.85
N ASN A 106 -5.34 8.11 -18.64
CA ASN A 106 -5.51 9.56 -18.84
C ASN A 106 -6.55 9.91 -19.93
N HIS A 107 -7.75 9.32 -19.88
CA HIS A 107 -8.79 9.32 -20.93
C HIS A 107 -8.53 8.33 -22.06
N GLY A 108 -9.60 7.71 -22.57
CA GLY A 108 -9.52 6.73 -23.66
C GLY A 108 -10.40 5.49 -23.49
N ARG A 109 -10.18 4.52 -24.38
CA ARG A 109 -10.92 3.25 -24.49
C ARG A 109 -10.99 2.51 -23.17
N GLY A 110 -12.11 1.85 -22.92
CA GLY A 110 -12.21 0.85 -21.87
C GLY A 110 -11.15 -0.22 -22.07
N LEU A 111 -10.50 -0.62 -20.97
CA LEU A 111 -9.64 -1.80 -20.94
C LEU A 111 -10.52 -3.06 -20.94
N ASP A 112 -9.90 -4.21 -21.20
CA ASP A 112 -10.61 -5.49 -21.16
C ASP A 112 -11.15 -5.81 -19.74
N ALA A 113 -11.98 -6.85 -19.65
CA ALA A 113 -12.70 -7.22 -18.43
C ALA A 113 -11.80 -7.64 -17.25
N ARG A 114 -10.49 -7.89 -17.48
CA ARG A 114 -9.55 -8.22 -16.40
C ARG A 114 -9.11 -7.01 -15.60
N PHE A 115 -9.45 -5.79 -16.06
CA PHE A 115 -9.08 -4.55 -15.40
C PHE A 115 -10.23 -3.91 -14.63
N ARG A 116 -9.91 -3.39 -13.44
CA ARG A 116 -10.67 -2.32 -12.82
C ARG A 116 -10.05 -0.98 -13.22
N VAL A 117 -10.77 -0.20 -14.01
CA VAL A 117 -10.24 1.05 -14.58
C VAL A 117 -10.59 2.26 -13.73
N HIS A 118 -9.57 3.01 -13.38
CA HIS A 118 -9.65 4.34 -12.79
C HIS A 118 -9.30 5.39 -13.84
N ARG A 119 -9.84 6.60 -13.69
CA ARG A 119 -9.49 7.74 -14.53
C ARG A 119 -8.80 8.79 -13.69
N SER A 120 -7.67 9.26 -14.18
CA SER A 120 -6.90 10.35 -13.60
C SER A 120 -6.15 11.02 -14.73
N GLU A 121 -6.11 12.34 -14.75
CA GLU A 121 -5.16 13.08 -15.62
C GLU A 121 -3.81 13.27 -14.91
N GLU A 122 -3.87 13.27 -13.58
CA GLU A 122 -2.71 13.43 -12.70
C GLU A 122 -1.87 12.15 -12.63
N PRO A 123 -0.54 12.28 -12.51
CA PRO A 123 0.35 11.15 -12.22
C PRO A 123 -0.07 10.40 -10.96
N LEU A 124 0.14 9.08 -10.95
CA LEU A 124 -0.14 8.28 -9.75
C LEU A 124 0.84 8.59 -8.62
N THR A 125 0.34 9.34 -7.64
CA THR A 125 1.01 9.57 -6.35
C THR A 125 0.48 8.59 -5.30
N PRO A 126 1.22 8.31 -4.20
CA PRO A 126 0.70 7.53 -3.08
C PRO A 126 -0.60 8.08 -2.50
N LEU A 127 -0.76 9.41 -2.47
CA LEU A 127 -2.01 10.06 -2.07
C LEU A 127 -3.16 9.69 -3.01
N LEU A 128 -2.95 9.78 -4.33
CA LEU A 128 -3.98 9.41 -5.30
C LEU A 128 -4.31 7.91 -5.23
N ILE A 129 -3.32 7.04 -5.02
CA ILE A 129 -3.54 5.60 -4.79
C ILE A 129 -4.44 5.36 -3.58
N CYS A 130 -4.21 6.08 -2.48
CA CYS A 130 -5.07 6.03 -1.28
C CYS A 130 -6.50 6.46 -1.60
N LEU A 131 -6.67 7.58 -2.29
CA LEU A 131 -8.00 8.10 -2.66
C LEU A 131 -8.74 7.18 -3.63
N GLN A 132 -8.06 6.60 -4.61
CA GLN A 132 -8.64 5.61 -5.53
C GLN A 132 -9.07 4.35 -4.77
N SER A 133 -8.25 3.87 -3.82
CA SER A 133 -8.57 2.73 -2.96
C SER A 133 -9.77 3.01 -2.07
N ALA A 134 -9.82 4.18 -1.44
CA ALA A 134 -10.95 4.67 -0.65
C ALA A 134 -12.28 4.70 -1.40
N ARG A 135 -12.25 5.06 -2.69
CA ARG A 135 -13.45 5.15 -3.53
C ARG A 135 -13.88 3.84 -4.14
N CYS A 136 -12.95 2.90 -4.33
CA CYS A 136 -13.18 1.70 -5.13
C CYS A 136 -13.44 0.44 -4.31
N LEU A 137 -12.85 0.35 -3.12
CA LEU A 137 -12.85 -0.85 -2.30
C LEU A 137 -13.90 -0.79 -1.19
N PRO A 138 -14.26 -1.93 -0.58
CA PRO A 138 -14.95 -1.94 0.70
C PRO A 138 -14.17 -1.16 1.75
N GLU A 139 -14.87 -0.59 2.73
CA GLU A 139 -14.31 0.36 3.69
C GLU A 139 -13.12 -0.21 4.48
N LEU A 140 -13.22 -1.47 4.94
CA LEU A 140 -12.13 -2.11 5.69
C LEU A 140 -10.86 -2.29 4.85
N ASP A 141 -10.95 -2.77 3.61
CA ASP A 141 -9.76 -2.94 2.75
C ASP A 141 -9.12 -1.59 2.43
N ALA A 142 -9.96 -0.59 2.14
CA ALA A 142 -9.50 0.77 1.94
C ALA A 142 -8.80 1.32 3.19
N LEU A 143 -9.36 1.12 4.38
CA LEU A 143 -8.78 1.57 5.63
C LEU A 143 -7.41 0.95 5.87
N CYS A 144 -7.24 -0.37 5.66
CA CYS A 144 -5.94 -1.04 5.77
C CYS A 144 -4.88 -0.38 4.87
N ILE A 145 -5.23 -0.14 3.60
CA ILE A 145 -4.31 0.50 2.64
C ILE A 145 -3.98 1.93 3.07
N VAL A 146 -4.99 2.75 3.36
CA VAL A 146 -4.83 4.16 3.68
C VAL A 146 -4.07 4.37 4.99
N GLU A 147 -4.38 3.58 6.02
CA GLU A 147 -3.69 3.65 7.31
C GLU A 147 -2.22 3.23 7.17
N SER A 148 -1.95 2.12 6.47
CA SER A 148 -0.57 1.67 6.24
C SER A 148 0.26 2.69 5.45
N ALA A 149 -0.35 3.42 4.51
CA ALA A 149 0.34 4.48 3.78
C ALA A 149 0.79 5.63 4.70
N VAL A 150 0.03 5.90 5.77
CA VAL A 150 0.38 6.90 6.80
C VAL A 150 1.42 6.35 7.77
N VAL A 151 1.26 5.10 8.22
CA VAL A 151 2.20 4.42 9.12
C VAL A 151 3.59 4.31 8.47
N LEU A 152 3.64 3.83 7.23
CA LEU A 152 4.86 3.64 6.43
C LEU A 152 5.39 4.93 5.79
N LYS A 153 4.78 6.09 6.08
CA LYS A 153 5.22 7.44 5.64
C LYS A 153 5.19 7.67 4.13
N HIS A 154 4.43 6.89 3.38
CA HIS A 154 4.14 7.19 1.97
C HIS A 154 3.25 8.41 1.80
N VAL A 155 2.38 8.69 2.77
CA VAL A 155 1.45 9.83 2.78
C VAL A 155 1.40 10.42 4.18
N ALA A 156 1.51 11.74 4.30
CA ALA A 156 1.24 12.42 5.56
C ALA A 156 -0.27 12.55 5.81
N LEU A 157 -0.69 12.46 7.08
CA LEU A 157 -2.11 12.46 7.44
C LEU A 157 -2.82 13.78 7.08
N ASP A 158 -2.16 14.93 7.21
CA ASP A 158 -2.79 16.22 6.95
C ASP A 158 -3.06 16.46 5.45
N PRO A 159 -2.14 16.17 4.51
CA PRO A 159 -2.47 16.11 3.09
C PRO A 159 -3.63 15.18 2.76
N LEU A 160 -3.71 14.01 3.40
CA LEU A 160 -4.81 13.08 3.20
C LEU A 160 -6.16 13.65 3.66
N ARG A 161 -6.20 14.30 4.83
CA ARG A 161 -7.39 14.99 5.34
C ARG A 161 -7.85 16.11 4.41
N ARG A 162 -6.91 16.96 3.97
CA ARG A 162 -7.21 18.06 3.02
C ARG A 162 -7.78 17.55 1.71
N ALA A 163 -7.26 16.43 1.20
CA ALA A 163 -7.72 15.84 -0.06
C ALA A 163 -9.17 15.33 -0.04
N VAL A 164 -9.81 15.25 1.13
CA VAL A 164 -11.20 14.79 1.31
C VAL A 164 -12.12 15.85 1.92
N GLU A 165 -11.71 17.12 1.96
CA GLU A 165 -12.54 18.23 2.48
C GLU A 165 -13.71 18.60 1.56
N GLY A 166 -13.71 18.13 0.31
CA GLY A 166 -14.75 18.44 -0.68
C GLY A 166 -16.16 18.05 -0.21
N GLN A 167 -17.18 18.84 -0.60
CA GLN A 167 -18.56 18.63 -0.12
C GLN A 167 -19.09 17.20 -0.34
N ARG A 168 -18.68 16.54 -1.43
CA ARG A 168 -19.12 15.18 -1.81
C ARG A 168 -18.31 14.05 -1.17
N ASP A 169 -17.27 14.36 -0.40
CA ASP A 169 -16.35 13.37 0.18
C ASP A 169 -16.72 12.98 1.62
N ALA A 170 -17.98 13.13 2.05
CA ALA A 170 -18.41 12.83 3.42
C ALA A 170 -18.02 11.40 3.87
N ARG A 171 -18.25 10.40 3.01
CA ARG A 171 -17.84 9.02 3.27
C ARG A 171 -16.33 8.86 3.39
N LEU A 172 -15.56 9.54 2.54
CA LEU A 172 -14.10 9.48 2.59
C LEU A 172 -13.57 10.16 3.86
N ARG A 173 -14.15 11.30 4.28
CA ARG A 173 -13.81 11.95 5.55
C ARG A 173 -14.03 11.04 6.74
N THR A 174 -15.17 10.35 6.79
CA THR A 174 -15.45 9.38 7.86
C THR A 174 -14.38 8.30 7.90
N MET A 175 -14.03 7.71 6.75
CA MET A 175 -12.99 6.67 6.69
C MET A 175 -11.60 7.20 7.06
N VAL A 176 -11.19 8.37 6.56
CA VAL A 176 -9.91 9.00 6.94
C VAL A 176 -9.88 9.33 8.44
N GLY A 177 -11.03 9.62 9.05
CA GLY A 177 -11.16 9.79 10.50
C GLY A 177 -10.93 8.52 11.31
N LEU A 178 -11.00 7.33 10.70
CA LEU A 178 -10.71 6.06 11.36
C LEU A 178 -9.21 5.73 11.41
N VAL A 179 -8.40 6.39 10.57
CA VAL A 179 -6.96 6.16 10.46
C VAL A 179 -6.27 6.42 11.79
N ASP A 180 -5.52 5.42 12.24
CA ASP A 180 -4.66 5.49 13.41
C ASP A 180 -3.18 5.39 12.98
N PRO A 181 -2.42 6.51 13.03
CA PRO A 181 -1.01 6.56 12.64
C PRO A 181 -0.07 5.72 13.51
N HIS A 182 -0.54 5.19 14.64
CA HIS A 182 0.26 4.41 15.58
C HIS A 182 0.09 2.90 15.42
N SER A 183 -0.77 2.47 14.50
CA SER A 183 -0.99 1.06 14.20
C SER A 183 0.30 0.42 13.74
N GLN A 184 0.61 -0.77 14.28
CA GLN A 184 1.85 -1.47 13.99
C GLN A 184 1.65 -2.61 13.00
N SER A 185 0.39 -3.00 12.77
CA SER A 185 0.05 -4.13 11.91
C SER A 185 -1.33 -4.01 11.28
N ILE A 186 -1.55 -4.72 10.18
CA ILE A 186 -2.86 -4.84 9.53
C ILE A 186 -3.92 -5.45 10.45
N ILE A 187 -3.53 -6.37 11.35
CA ILE A 187 -4.47 -7.05 12.25
C ILE A 187 -5.00 -6.10 13.32
N GLU A 188 -4.20 -5.15 13.80
CA GLU A 188 -4.67 -4.07 14.69
C GLU A 188 -5.70 -3.19 14.00
N THR A 189 -5.47 -2.81 12.74
CA THR A 189 -6.44 -2.07 11.93
C THR A 189 -7.78 -2.78 11.85
N ILE A 190 -7.74 -4.08 11.52
CA ILE A 190 -8.93 -4.92 11.39
C ILE A 190 -9.65 -5.06 12.73
N ALA A 191 -8.91 -5.35 13.80
CA ALA A 191 -9.48 -5.48 15.15
C ALA A 191 -10.14 -4.18 15.61
N ARG A 192 -9.45 -3.04 15.45
CA ARG A 192 -9.97 -1.71 15.81
C ARG A 192 -11.23 -1.37 15.02
N TYR A 193 -11.24 -1.67 13.71
CA TYR A 193 -12.41 -1.46 12.86
C TYR A 193 -13.62 -2.22 13.41
N HIS A 194 -13.50 -3.54 13.60
CA HIS A 194 -14.61 -4.35 14.10
C HIS A 194 -15.07 -3.97 15.51
N LEU A 195 -14.15 -3.64 16.42
CA LEU A 195 -14.50 -3.15 17.76
C LEU A 195 -15.30 -1.85 17.71
N ARG A 196 -14.87 -0.88 16.87
CA ARG A 196 -15.59 0.39 16.70
C ARG A 196 -16.95 0.17 16.06
N THR A 197 -17.05 -0.67 15.04
CA THR A 197 -18.34 -1.02 14.39
C THR A 197 -19.29 -1.70 15.37
N ALA A 198 -18.78 -2.45 16.35
CA ALA A 198 -19.56 -3.06 17.42
C ALA A 198 -19.89 -2.09 18.58
N GLY A 199 -19.52 -0.80 18.49
CA GLY A 199 -19.85 0.23 19.47
C GLY A 199 -18.84 0.38 20.62
N PHE A 200 -17.68 -0.26 20.54
CA PHE A 200 -16.62 -0.10 21.54
C PHE A 200 -15.74 1.11 21.24
N SER A 201 -15.34 1.82 22.28
CA SER A 201 -14.30 2.84 22.19
C SER A 201 -12.93 2.16 22.28
N THR A 202 -12.04 2.44 21.33
CA THR A 202 -10.72 1.80 21.23
C THR A 202 -9.61 2.82 21.46
N GLN A 203 -8.61 2.48 22.28
CA GLN A 203 -7.37 3.23 22.42
C GLN A 203 -6.19 2.33 22.02
N SER A 204 -5.34 2.86 21.14
CA SER A 204 -4.13 2.20 20.65
C SER A 204 -2.94 2.51 21.55
N GLN A 205 -1.98 1.59 21.66
CA GLN A 205 -0.69 1.79 22.34
C GLN A 205 -0.80 2.22 23.82
N VAL A 206 -1.71 1.61 24.58
CA VAL A 206 -1.96 1.97 26.00
C VAL A 206 -0.92 1.32 26.90
N HIS A 207 -0.29 2.12 27.76
CA HIS A 207 0.58 1.60 28.82
C HIS A 207 -0.25 1.22 30.04
N VAL A 208 -0.18 -0.05 30.45
CA VAL A 208 -0.84 -0.54 31.65
C VAL A 208 0.21 -0.86 32.72
N PRO A 209 0.17 -0.18 33.88
CA PRO A 209 1.08 -0.44 34.98
C PRO A 209 1.09 -1.93 35.36
N GLY A 210 2.27 -2.53 35.42
CA GLY A 210 2.47 -3.95 35.75
C GLY A 210 2.28 -4.95 34.61
N VAL A 211 1.76 -4.53 33.44
CA VAL A 211 1.57 -5.40 32.25
C VAL A 211 2.48 -4.98 31.10
N GLY A 212 2.83 -3.69 31.00
CA GLY A 212 3.62 -3.14 29.89
C GLY A 212 2.75 -2.41 28.87
N ARG A 213 3.25 -2.24 27.65
CA ARG A 213 2.53 -1.55 26.56
C ARG A 213 1.62 -2.56 25.84
N LEU A 214 0.33 -2.26 25.77
CA LEU A 214 -0.66 -3.05 25.04
C LEU A 214 -0.94 -2.40 23.69
N ASP A 215 -0.94 -3.21 22.63
CA ASP A 215 -1.13 -2.73 21.26
C ASP A 215 -2.53 -2.13 21.06
N LEU A 216 -3.55 -2.72 21.70
CA LEU A 216 -4.93 -2.23 21.63
C LEU A 216 -5.69 -2.49 22.94
N SER A 217 -6.41 -1.49 23.42
CA SER A 217 -7.39 -1.61 24.51
C SER A 217 -8.77 -1.13 24.05
N SER A 218 -9.83 -1.68 24.62
CA SER A 218 -11.20 -1.25 24.33
C SER A 218 -12.03 -1.14 25.59
N THR A 219 -12.97 -0.20 25.60
CA THR A 219 -13.97 -0.03 26.65
C THR A 219 -15.35 -0.08 26.02
N ALA A 220 -16.22 -0.90 26.60
CA ALA A 220 -17.61 -1.00 26.19
C ALA A 220 -18.42 0.14 26.82
N TYR A 221 -19.30 0.77 26.05
CA TYR A 221 -20.32 1.67 26.58
C TYR A 221 -21.70 1.09 26.28
N SER A 222 -22.54 0.91 27.29
CA SER A 222 -23.95 0.58 27.11
C SER A 222 -24.75 1.88 26.93
N VAL A 223 -25.18 2.16 25.69
CA VAL A 223 -26.10 3.27 25.43
C VAL A 223 -27.53 2.79 25.74
N SER A 224 -27.97 2.99 26.98
CA SER A 224 -29.40 2.89 27.31
C SER A 224 -30.10 4.19 26.89
N LYS A 225 -30.95 4.13 25.86
CA LYS A 225 -31.85 5.25 25.54
C LYS A 225 -32.85 5.40 26.70
N ARG A 226 -32.60 6.35 27.62
CA ARG A 226 -33.65 6.86 28.50
C ARG A 226 -34.48 7.89 27.74
N THR A 227 -35.77 7.62 27.60
CA THR A 227 -36.78 8.64 27.31
C THR A 227 -36.82 9.61 28.49
N GLY A 228 -36.19 10.77 28.33
CA GLY A 228 -36.27 11.91 29.26
C GLY A 228 -35.19 11.95 30.34
N GLY A 229 -34.36 13.00 30.29
CA GLY A 229 -33.57 13.51 31.43
C GLY A 229 -32.16 12.93 31.63
N SER A 230 -31.15 13.79 31.42
CA SER A 230 -29.76 13.72 31.92
C SER A 230 -28.98 12.41 31.69
N THR A 231 -28.06 12.42 30.72
CA THR A 231 -27.13 11.33 30.44
C THR A 231 -25.93 11.40 31.39
N THR A 232 -25.90 10.54 32.41
CA THR A 232 -24.66 10.21 33.15
C THR A 232 -23.98 9.03 32.46
N VAL A 233 -22.76 9.23 31.96
CA VAL A 233 -21.94 8.16 31.36
C VAL A 233 -21.08 7.53 32.45
N THR A 234 -21.40 6.31 32.86
CA THR A 234 -20.52 5.47 33.67
C THR A 234 -19.85 4.42 32.78
N GLY A 235 -18.54 4.57 32.54
CA GLY A 235 -17.75 3.57 31.83
C GLY A 235 -17.44 2.37 32.75
N ALA A 236 -17.79 1.16 32.30
CA ALA A 236 -17.37 -0.07 32.97
C ALA A 236 -16.17 -0.65 32.20
N SER A 237 -14.99 -0.70 32.84
CA SER A 237 -13.85 -1.43 32.29
C SER A 237 -14.05 -2.93 32.56
N SER A 238 -14.52 -3.67 31.54
CA SER A 238 -14.52 -5.13 31.65
C SER A 238 -13.11 -5.64 31.37
N ARG A 239 -12.36 -5.98 32.42
CA ARG A 239 -11.13 -6.78 32.31
C ARG A 239 -11.53 -8.21 31.96
N ARG A 240 -11.21 -8.66 30.74
CA ARG A 240 -11.08 -10.08 30.43
C ARG A 240 -9.62 -10.34 30.09
N THR A 241 -8.93 -11.01 31.02
CA THR A 241 -7.63 -11.62 30.77
C THR A 241 -7.87 -12.82 29.85
N ALA A 242 -7.18 -12.87 28.71
CA ALA A 242 -7.10 -14.07 27.92
C ALA A 242 -6.24 -15.07 28.70
N ASP A 243 -6.86 -16.10 29.27
CA ASP A 243 -6.12 -17.23 29.83
C ASP A 243 -5.33 -17.89 28.70
N ALA A 244 -4.02 -17.99 28.91
CA ALA A 244 -3.13 -18.80 28.10
C ALA A 244 -3.47 -20.28 28.36
N GLY A 245 -4.45 -20.80 27.63
CA GLY A 245 -4.79 -22.21 27.63
C GLY A 245 -3.61 -23.02 27.13
N THR A 246 -2.93 -23.70 28.05
CA THR A 246 -1.92 -24.71 27.73
C THR A 246 -2.61 -25.85 26.98
N CYS A 247 -2.26 -26.02 25.70
CA CYS A 247 -2.73 -27.12 24.88
C CYS A 247 -2.03 -28.42 25.34
N SER A 248 -2.69 -29.19 26.20
CA SER A 248 -2.26 -30.54 26.58
C SER A 248 -3.26 -31.58 26.07
N ARG A 249 -3.24 -31.84 24.74
CA ARG A 249 -3.84 -33.04 24.15
C ARG A 249 -3.39 -33.24 22.70
N CYS A 250 -2.30 -33.98 22.55
CA CYS A 250 -1.85 -34.85 21.43
C CYS A 250 -0.42 -35.30 21.87
N ALA A 251 -0.03 -36.56 22.04
CA ALA A 251 -0.45 -37.80 21.41
C ALA A 251 -0.05 -39.05 22.23
N ALA A 252 -0.81 -40.14 21.99
CA ALA A 252 -0.45 -41.55 21.92
C ALA A 252 0.18 -42.31 23.12
N SER A 253 -0.56 -43.33 23.54
CA SER A 253 -0.19 -44.46 24.41
C SER A 253 0.75 -45.48 23.69
N PRO A 254 1.29 -46.51 24.40
CA PRO A 254 2.58 -47.15 24.11
C PRO A 254 2.48 -48.45 23.30
N SER A 255 3.62 -48.88 22.76
CA SER A 255 3.86 -50.28 22.37
C SER A 255 5.36 -50.62 22.35
N SER A 256 5.73 -51.53 23.27
CA SER A 256 6.72 -52.62 23.16
C SER A 256 8.07 -52.40 22.45
N ALA A 257 9.16 -52.40 23.22
CA ALA A 257 10.11 -53.52 23.37
C ALA A 257 11.02 -53.24 24.58
#